data_AF-A0A7W0Q9D4-F1
#
_entry.id   AF-A0A7W0Q9D4-F1
#
_cell.length_a   1.000
_cell.length_b   1.000
_cell.length_c   1.000
_cell.angle_alpha   90.00
_cell.angle_beta   90.00
_cell.angle_gamma   90.00
#
_symmetry.space_group_name_H-M   'P 1'
#
loop_
_entity.id
_entity.type
_entity.pdbx_description
1 polymer ?
#
loop_
_entity_poly.entity_id
_entity_poly.type
_entity_poly.pdbx_seq_one_letter_code
_entity_poly.pdbx_strand_id
1 'polypeptide(L)'
;MPGARWIAAATLVAGWPTPARAEDGVCHIVEVDFTPAEIATPAAMRAPSQIVAWIEDPASQLVETIFITQETGTYGLGNRPGRFDFNSGPAWPYGRRITVFPVWGHRRAASGAPQFPEIVFQDGSDSNLSHSLAQSSPERHFCRPMLRDEPEWDAGSCASANVGTDKGLLGPRQSLYPPRNDLVLSHEDDPSAAMYTLLNPFDAVSQATPASGVPARFTWNAPGTVPPGNYTVWLEVAREFDHNATYSIAARPSPANIPWREYGEPYRGQPSVVYRTPIALGTEAVTTTLDYAGYGDPDGADGNVREPDSTISTGVAGSGAERLAIRADGGTPYRVRVTTRTERDAIRPAAPGGAEVNTLSSTTATIQFTAPGDDDQLGRVAGYEIRYVAGPSLDEASFATAMELKPMLAIGEAGTVEELTLDGLLYDTEYTVGIRAIDDCRNRGALTFVTFRTTERPNGTVEACFIATAAYGSVMANDVEMLRRFRDLLLQNTVLGELAVEAYYTFGPAVSGVIGESEVLRTTARSALAPLVVVARAFRF
;
A
#
# COMPACT_ATOMS: atom_id res chain seq x y z
N MET A 1 68.90 31.80 27.23
CA MET A 1 68.42 30.70 26.36
C MET A 1 67.38 29.91 27.14
N PRO A 2 66.19 29.54 26.61
CA PRO A 2 65.60 29.76 25.29
C PRO A 2 64.32 30.64 25.32
N GLY A 3 63.91 31.13 24.15
CA GLY A 3 62.81 32.08 23.96
C GLY A 3 61.41 31.46 23.90
N ALA A 4 60.42 32.30 24.20
CA ALA A 4 59.00 31.99 24.16
C ALA A 4 58.53 31.62 22.74
N ARG A 5 57.97 30.42 22.59
CA ARG A 5 57.24 29.99 21.40
C ARG A 5 55.77 30.38 21.55
N TRP A 6 55.30 31.28 20.69
CA TRP A 6 53.87 31.47 20.45
C TRP A 6 53.38 30.30 19.58
N ILE A 7 52.51 29.47 20.14
CA ILE A 7 51.78 28.44 19.38
C ILE A 7 50.53 29.15 18.82
N ALA A 8 50.53 29.40 17.50
CA ALA A 8 49.31 29.77 16.79
C ALA A 8 48.39 28.54 16.77
N ALA A 9 47.25 28.63 17.43
CA ALA A 9 46.18 27.65 17.31
C ALA A 9 45.59 27.76 15.90
N ALA A 10 45.95 26.84 15.02
CA ALA A 10 45.25 26.64 13.76
C ALA A 10 43.92 25.96 14.08
N THR A 11 42.84 26.73 14.11
CA THR A 11 41.47 26.22 14.17
C THR A 11 41.20 25.51 12.84
N LEU A 12 41.35 24.18 12.82
CA LEU A 12 40.79 23.34 11.77
C LEU A 12 39.27 23.44 11.87
N VAL A 13 38.68 24.29 11.05
CA VAL A 13 37.25 24.22 10.73
C VAL A 13 37.08 22.92 9.94
N ALA A 14 36.70 21.85 10.64
CA ALA A 14 36.21 20.65 9.99
C ALA A 14 34.96 21.04 9.22
N GLY A 15 35.11 21.22 7.90
CA GLY A 15 33.97 21.37 7.01
C GLY A 15 33.10 20.12 7.15
N TRP A 16 31.85 20.32 7.54
CA TRP A 16 30.85 19.26 7.47
C TRP A 16 30.79 18.85 5.99
N PRO A 17 30.83 17.56 5.64
CA PRO A 17 30.59 17.15 4.28
C PRO A 17 29.19 17.64 3.92
N THR A 18 29.12 18.63 3.02
CA THR A 18 27.88 18.98 2.36
C THR A 18 27.38 17.71 1.68
N PRO A 19 26.10 17.32 1.85
CA PRO A 19 25.55 16.24 1.04
C PRO A 19 25.83 16.58 -0.43
N ALA A 20 26.51 15.69 -1.13
CA ALA A 20 26.73 15.86 -2.56
C ALA A 20 25.34 15.99 -3.19
N ARG A 21 25.10 17.10 -3.90
CA ARG A 21 23.89 17.28 -4.68
C ARG A 21 23.80 16.10 -5.66
N ALA A 22 22.60 15.55 -5.87
CA ALA A 22 22.38 14.59 -6.96
C ALA A 22 23.02 15.15 -8.25
N GLU A 23 23.85 14.35 -8.93
CA GLU A 23 24.34 14.72 -10.26
C GLU A 23 23.14 14.69 -11.20
N ASP A 24 22.83 15.83 -11.85
CA ASP A 24 21.72 15.91 -12.79
C ASP A 24 21.90 14.83 -13.89
N GLY A 25 20.91 13.96 -14.06
CA GLY A 25 20.91 12.91 -15.09
C GLY A 25 21.72 11.64 -14.77
N VAL A 26 22.00 11.35 -13.49
CA VAL A 26 22.53 10.05 -13.04
C VAL A 26 21.51 9.41 -12.12
N CYS A 27 21.02 8.22 -12.49
CA CYS A 27 20.18 7.43 -11.61
C CYS A 27 20.96 6.27 -10.98
N HIS A 28 20.60 5.94 -9.75
CA HIS A 28 21.21 4.85 -9.00
C HIS A 28 20.27 3.66 -8.99
N ILE A 29 20.74 2.55 -9.52
CA ILE A 29 19.94 1.33 -9.66
C ILE A 29 20.47 0.31 -8.68
N VAL A 30 19.54 -0.31 -7.97
CA VAL A 30 19.81 -1.40 -7.03
C VAL A 30 19.01 -2.62 -7.47
N GLU A 31 19.70 -3.65 -7.93
CA GLU A 31 19.08 -4.95 -8.21
C GLU A 31 19.29 -5.87 -7.01
N VAL A 32 18.23 -6.51 -6.56
CA VAL A 32 18.28 -7.48 -5.46
C VAL A 32 17.89 -8.86 -6.00
N ASP A 33 18.86 -9.78 -5.99
CA ASP A 33 18.65 -11.17 -6.37
C ASP A 33 18.55 -12.08 -5.14
N PHE A 34 17.58 -12.99 -5.16
CA PHE A 34 17.45 -14.06 -4.18
C PHE A 34 16.75 -15.27 -4.81
N THR A 35 16.64 -16.37 -4.08
CA THR A 35 15.85 -17.53 -4.50
C THR A 35 15.14 -18.09 -3.28
N PRO A 36 13.80 -18.07 -3.21
CA PRO A 36 13.08 -18.79 -2.16
C PRO A 36 13.46 -20.27 -2.21
N ALA A 37 13.81 -20.86 -1.07
CA ALA A 37 14.22 -22.25 -1.03
C ALA A 37 13.07 -23.20 -1.36
N GLU A 38 13.44 -24.37 -1.88
CA GLU A 38 12.50 -25.49 -2.03
C GLU A 38 11.89 -25.86 -0.68
N ILE A 39 10.59 -26.06 -0.69
CA ILE A 39 9.82 -26.36 0.51
C ILE A 39 9.77 -27.87 0.68
N ALA A 40 10.49 -28.38 1.69
CA ALA A 40 10.50 -29.80 2.02
C ALA A 40 9.20 -30.31 2.69
N THR A 41 8.24 -29.43 3.02
CA THR A 41 6.99 -29.82 3.67
C THR A 41 5.98 -30.44 2.68
N PRO A 42 5.06 -31.31 3.16
CA PRO A 42 3.96 -31.86 2.35
C PRO A 42 3.18 -30.76 1.62
N ALA A 43 2.68 -31.07 0.42
CA ALA A 43 1.93 -30.13 -0.43
C ALA A 43 0.79 -29.41 0.34
N ALA A 44 0.12 -30.13 1.23
CA ALA A 44 -0.91 -29.70 2.19
C ALA A 44 -0.68 -28.41 2.95
N MET A 45 0.58 -28.10 3.27
CA MET A 45 0.98 -26.99 4.14
C MET A 45 1.97 -26.05 3.44
N ARG A 46 2.00 -26.07 2.09
CA ARG A 46 2.88 -25.19 1.30
C ARG A 46 2.30 -23.78 1.21
N ALA A 47 2.28 -23.06 2.32
CA ALA A 47 2.21 -21.61 2.26
C ALA A 47 3.52 -21.09 1.66
N PRO A 48 3.48 -20.34 0.55
CA PRO A 48 4.68 -19.74 -0.02
C PRO A 48 5.23 -18.69 0.96
N SER A 49 6.56 -18.50 0.93
CA SER A 49 7.21 -17.50 1.77
C SER A 49 6.71 -16.10 1.42
N GLN A 50 6.35 -15.33 2.43
CA GLN A 50 6.08 -13.92 2.30
C GLN A 50 7.39 -13.15 2.44
N ILE A 51 7.58 -12.14 1.59
CA ILE A 51 8.84 -11.40 1.50
C ILE A 51 8.55 -9.91 1.42
N VAL A 52 9.30 -9.11 2.20
CA VAL A 52 9.33 -7.65 2.06
C VAL A 52 10.78 -7.18 2.02
N ALA A 53 11.06 -6.18 1.20
CA ALA A 53 12.36 -5.53 1.12
C ALA A 53 12.22 -4.02 1.29
N TRP A 54 13.19 -3.42 1.98
CA TRP A 54 13.26 -1.98 2.17
C TRP A 54 14.70 -1.49 2.26
N ILE A 55 14.86 -0.18 2.04
CA ILE A 55 16.15 0.51 2.17
C ILE A 55 16.15 1.32 3.46
N GLU A 56 17.26 1.25 4.19
CA GLU A 56 17.55 2.15 5.32
C GLU A 56 18.78 3.01 5.05
N ASP A 57 18.72 4.24 5.55
CA ASP A 57 19.84 5.17 5.56
C ASP A 57 20.86 4.82 6.69
N PRO A 58 22.01 5.52 6.77
CA PRO A 58 22.98 5.31 7.85
C PRO A 58 22.44 5.59 9.26
N ALA A 59 21.34 6.32 9.39
CA ALA A 59 20.66 6.60 10.65
C ALA A 59 19.57 5.55 10.99
N SER A 60 19.52 4.45 10.22
CA SER A 60 18.52 3.38 10.35
C SER A 60 17.08 3.87 10.20
N GLN A 61 16.87 4.96 9.45
CA GLN A 61 15.56 5.41 9.03
C GLN A 61 15.18 4.73 7.72
N LEU A 62 13.92 4.29 7.61
CA LEU A 62 13.40 3.72 6.39
C LEU A 62 13.34 4.81 5.30
N VAL A 63 14.00 4.54 4.18
CA VAL A 63 13.97 5.38 2.98
C VAL A 63 12.75 5.02 2.13
N GLU A 64 12.62 3.75 1.74
CA GLU A 64 11.53 3.27 0.89
C GLU A 64 11.32 1.76 1.08
N THR A 65 10.07 1.32 1.03
CA THR A 65 9.73 -0.10 0.85
C THR A 65 9.78 -0.39 -0.65
N ILE A 66 10.69 -1.25 -1.08
CA ILE A 66 11.01 -1.42 -2.51
C ILE A 66 10.40 -2.69 -3.11
N PHE A 67 9.94 -3.60 -2.26
CA PHE A 67 9.26 -4.82 -2.67
C PHE A 67 8.41 -5.34 -1.52
N ILE A 68 7.21 -5.83 -1.81
CA ILE A 68 6.39 -6.61 -0.87
C ILE A 68 5.62 -7.69 -1.64
N THR A 69 5.48 -8.88 -1.06
CA THR A 69 4.69 -9.93 -1.69
C THR A 69 3.21 -9.58 -1.75
N GLN A 70 2.57 -9.95 -2.85
CA GLN A 70 1.18 -9.59 -3.18
C GLN A 70 0.18 -10.00 -2.09
N GLU A 71 0.36 -11.16 -1.46
CA GLU A 71 -0.47 -11.59 -0.34
C GLU A 71 -0.52 -10.55 0.79
N THR A 72 0.62 -9.93 1.13
CA THR A 72 0.65 -8.91 2.18
C THR A 72 0.38 -7.51 1.64
N GLY A 73 0.93 -7.18 0.47
CA GLY A 73 0.85 -5.85 -0.13
C GLY A 73 -0.49 -5.53 -0.76
N THR A 74 -1.06 -6.43 -1.56
CA THR A 74 -2.33 -6.24 -2.31
C THR A 74 -3.49 -6.90 -1.58
N TYR A 75 -3.32 -8.14 -1.13
CA TYR A 75 -4.40 -8.92 -0.50
C TYR A 75 -4.49 -8.73 1.02
N GLY A 76 -3.62 -7.88 1.59
CA GLY A 76 -3.73 -7.41 2.97
C GLY A 76 -3.59 -8.50 4.03
N LEU A 77 -2.82 -9.56 3.80
CA LEU A 77 -2.63 -10.70 4.72
C LEU A 77 -2.40 -10.29 6.19
N GLY A 78 -1.65 -9.19 6.41
CA GLY A 78 -1.35 -8.64 7.73
C GLY A 78 -2.46 -7.82 8.38
N ASN A 79 -3.51 -7.43 7.65
CA ASN A 79 -4.63 -6.60 8.12
C ASN A 79 -5.97 -7.10 7.56
N ARG A 80 -6.51 -8.16 8.17
CA ARG A 80 -7.80 -8.77 7.81
C ARG A 80 -8.69 -8.87 9.05
N PRO A 81 -10.02 -8.97 8.90
CA PRO A 81 -10.89 -9.11 10.05
C PRO A 81 -10.61 -10.42 10.80
N GLY A 82 -10.76 -10.38 12.13
CA GLY A 82 -10.50 -11.49 13.01
C GLY A 82 -9.12 -11.49 13.67
N ARG A 83 -9.05 -12.17 14.82
CA ARG A 83 -7.85 -12.26 15.66
C ARG A 83 -6.63 -12.78 14.92
N PHE A 84 -5.45 -12.38 15.40
CA PHE A 84 -4.20 -12.78 14.76
C PHE A 84 -3.86 -14.26 14.95
N ASP A 85 -4.33 -14.90 16.01
CA ASP A 85 -4.10 -16.31 16.36
C ASP A 85 -5.15 -17.26 15.77
N PHE A 86 -6.03 -16.79 14.87
CA PHE A 86 -6.92 -17.68 14.12
C PHE A 86 -6.12 -18.70 13.30
N ASN A 87 -6.72 -19.89 13.14
CA ASN A 87 -6.22 -20.89 12.21
C ASN A 87 -6.12 -20.32 10.79
N SER A 88 -5.34 -21.01 9.97
CA SER A 88 -5.11 -20.65 8.57
C SER A 88 -5.25 -21.88 7.67
N GLY A 89 -5.12 -21.63 6.39
CA GLY A 89 -5.12 -22.61 5.31
C GLY A 89 -4.79 -21.91 3.98
N PRO A 90 -4.81 -22.64 2.87
CA PRO A 90 -4.63 -22.03 1.55
C PRO A 90 -5.69 -20.95 1.30
N ALA A 91 -5.25 -19.76 0.86
CA ALA A 91 -6.10 -18.61 0.56
C ALA A 91 -7.14 -18.29 1.66
N TRP A 92 -6.74 -18.43 2.92
CA TRP A 92 -7.66 -18.31 4.05
C TRP A 92 -8.05 -16.86 4.34
N PRO A 93 -9.34 -16.48 4.45
CA PRO A 93 -9.77 -15.07 4.42
C PRO A 93 -9.62 -14.33 5.75
N TYR A 94 -9.62 -15.06 6.88
CA TYR A 94 -9.77 -14.47 8.21
C TYR A 94 -8.52 -14.57 9.08
N GLY A 95 -8.41 -13.62 10.00
CA GLY A 95 -7.29 -13.51 10.91
C GLY A 95 -6.12 -12.76 10.29
N ARG A 96 -5.77 -11.65 10.93
CA ARG A 96 -4.62 -10.81 10.57
C ARG A 96 -3.28 -11.51 10.87
N ARG A 97 -2.34 -11.55 9.93
CA ARG A 97 -1.02 -12.14 10.14
C ARG A 97 -0.01 -11.11 10.61
N ILE A 98 -0.16 -10.62 11.84
CA ILE A 98 0.76 -9.61 12.40
C ILE A 98 2.20 -10.10 12.58
N THR A 99 2.41 -11.43 12.50
CA THR A 99 3.73 -12.08 12.56
C THR A 99 4.42 -12.17 11.20
N VAL A 100 3.82 -11.67 10.11
CA VAL A 100 4.39 -11.80 8.77
C VAL A 100 5.64 -10.94 8.60
N PHE A 101 5.60 -9.64 8.92
CA PHE A 101 6.77 -8.76 8.80
C PHE A 101 6.90 -7.81 9.99
N PRO A 102 7.08 -8.34 11.21
CA PRO A 102 7.15 -7.51 12.40
C PRO A 102 8.35 -6.55 12.38
N VAL A 103 9.50 -6.94 11.82
CA VAL A 103 10.66 -6.03 11.79
C VAL A 103 10.37 -4.83 10.88
N TRP A 104 9.97 -5.09 9.63
CA TRP A 104 9.62 -4.04 8.68
C TRP A 104 8.48 -3.16 9.18
N GLY A 105 7.37 -3.75 9.64
CA GLY A 105 6.17 -3.01 10.01
C GLY A 105 6.43 -1.99 11.14
N HIS A 106 7.14 -2.42 12.17
CA HIS A 106 7.50 -1.56 13.30
C HIS A 106 8.54 -0.52 12.92
N ARG A 107 9.55 -0.86 12.11
CA ARG A 107 10.57 0.10 11.65
C ARG A 107 10.00 1.17 10.72
N ARG A 108 9.08 0.78 9.83
CA ARG A 108 8.31 1.69 9.00
C ARG A 108 7.55 2.69 9.87
N ALA A 109 6.81 2.22 10.87
CA ALA A 109 6.09 3.08 11.80
C ALA A 109 7.03 3.98 12.62
N ALA A 110 8.16 3.46 13.09
CA ALA A 110 9.16 4.23 13.84
C ALA A 110 9.81 5.34 12.99
N SER A 111 9.90 5.14 11.67
CA SER A 111 10.38 6.15 10.71
C SER A 111 9.31 7.21 10.36
N GLY A 112 8.16 7.20 11.05
CA GLY A 112 7.10 8.19 10.88
C GLY A 112 6.11 7.90 9.75
N ALA A 113 6.19 6.73 9.10
CA ALA A 113 5.23 6.37 8.07
C ALA A 113 3.82 6.18 8.67
N PRO A 114 2.76 6.62 7.97
CA PRO A 114 1.39 6.45 8.44
C PRO A 114 1.05 4.97 8.70
N GLN A 115 0.45 4.71 9.86
CA GLN A 115 -0.20 3.43 10.14
C GLN A 115 -1.59 3.39 9.49
N PHE A 116 -2.15 2.20 9.43
CA PHE A 116 -3.45 1.95 8.81
C PHE A 116 -4.49 1.69 9.90
N PRO A 117 -5.78 2.01 9.70
CA PRO A 117 -6.80 1.47 10.59
C PRO A 117 -6.78 -0.06 10.54
N GLU A 118 -6.94 -0.70 11.70
CA GLU A 118 -7.06 -2.15 11.78
C GLU A 118 -8.44 -2.59 11.27
N ILE A 119 -8.48 -3.63 10.45
CA ILE A 119 -9.73 -4.20 9.97
C ILE A 119 -10.25 -5.21 11.01
N VAL A 120 -11.50 -5.01 11.42
CA VAL A 120 -12.23 -5.89 12.35
C VAL A 120 -13.50 -6.42 11.70
N PHE A 121 -14.07 -7.50 12.23
CA PHE A 121 -15.37 -7.98 11.76
C PHE A 121 -16.46 -6.91 11.93
N GLN A 122 -17.48 -6.94 11.06
CA GLN A 122 -18.52 -5.89 11.03
C GLN A 122 -19.34 -5.78 12.33
N ASP A 123 -19.45 -6.86 13.10
CA ASP A 123 -20.11 -6.87 14.42
C ASP A 123 -19.19 -6.41 15.57
N GLY A 124 -17.94 -6.06 15.26
CA GLY A 124 -16.90 -5.67 16.22
C GLY A 124 -16.31 -6.83 17.03
N SER A 125 -16.72 -8.09 16.78
CA SER A 125 -16.29 -9.26 17.55
C SER A 125 -15.26 -10.09 16.79
N ASP A 126 -13.97 -9.75 16.94
CA ASP A 126 -12.84 -10.43 16.29
C ASP A 126 -12.62 -11.92 16.62
N SER A 127 -13.41 -12.48 17.55
CA SER A 127 -13.32 -13.89 17.96
C SER A 127 -14.38 -14.79 17.34
N ASN A 128 -15.31 -14.23 16.56
CA ASN A 128 -16.35 -14.97 15.86
C ASN A 128 -16.58 -14.32 14.49
N LEU A 129 -17.08 -15.09 13.52
CA LEU A 129 -17.53 -14.50 12.27
C LEU A 129 -18.76 -13.62 12.56
N SER A 130 -18.79 -12.41 12.00
CA SER A 130 -19.89 -11.45 12.11
C SER A 130 -21.21 -12.02 11.58
N HIS A 131 -21.14 -12.72 10.45
CA HIS A 131 -22.27 -13.33 9.76
C HIS A 131 -21.82 -14.54 8.91
N SER A 132 -22.78 -15.32 8.45
CA SER A 132 -22.50 -16.51 7.63
C SER A 132 -21.95 -16.14 6.25
N LEU A 133 -21.21 -17.06 5.62
CA LEU A 133 -20.68 -16.88 4.25
C LEU A 133 -21.77 -16.64 3.19
N ALA A 134 -23.01 -17.03 3.48
CA ALA A 134 -24.17 -16.79 2.61
C ALA A 134 -24.73 -15.36 2.70
N GLN A 135 -24.29 -14.60 3.70
CA GLN A 135 -24.65 -13.20 3.95
C GLN A 135 -23.45 -12.28 3.76
N SER A 136 -22.47 -12.72 2.97
CA SER A 136 -21.22 -12.02 2.73
C SER A 136 -21.05 -11.74 1.24
N SER A 137 -20.31 -10.68 0.91
CA SER A 137 -20.04 -10.29 -0.47
C SER A 137 -19.09 -11.25 -1.18
N PRO A 138 -19.19 -11.41 -2.52
CA PRO A 138 -18.34 -12.31 -3.29
C PRO A 138 -16.84 -12.10 -3.04
N GLU A 139 -16.08 -13.18 -3.04
CA GLU A 139 -14.63 -13.16 -2.89
C GLU A 139 -13.91 -13.54 -4.19
N ARG A 140 -12.84 -12.80 -4.53
CA ARG A 140 -12.05 -12.99 -5.75
C ARG A 140 -10.73 -13.72 -5.49
N HIS A 141 -10.15 -13.55 -4.31
CA HIS A 141 -8.82 -14.07 -3.99
C HIS A 141 -8.87 -15.16 -2.91
N PHE A 142 -9.52 -14.88 -1.79
CA PHE A 142 -9.60 -15.85 -0.69
C PHE A 142 -10.65 -16.93 -0.94
N CYS A 143 -10.46 -18.12 -0.37
CA CYS A 143 -11.46 -19.19 -0.41
C CYS A 143 -12.25 -19.27 0.91
N ARG A 144 -13.25 -20.16 1.00
CA ARG A 144 -13.88 -20.46 2.30
C ARG A 144 -12.89 -21.12 3.26
N PRO A 145 -13.01 -20.88 4.58
CA PRO A 145 -12.44 -21.76 5.58
C PRO A 145 -12.82 -23.23 5.33
N MET A 146 -11.86 -24.14 5.44
CA MET A 146 -12.07 -25.59 5.26
C MET A 146 -11.89 -26.36 6.56
N LEU A 147 -12.57 -27.50 6.69
CA LEU A 147 -12.25 -28.50 7.70
C LEU A 147 -10.90 -29.17 7.39
N ARG A 148 -10.27 -29.73 8.42
CA ARG A 148 -8.93 -30.34 8.33
C ARG A 148 -8.88 -31.59 7.47
N ASP A 149 -10.00 -32.28 7.32
CA ASP A 149 -10.15 -33.52 6.57
C ASP A 149 -10.69 -33.31 5.14
N GLU A 150 -10.92 -32.06 4.73
CA GLU A 150 -11.33 -31.74 3.35
C GLU A 150 -10.16 -31.84 2.35
N PRO A 151 -10.41 -32.28 1.10
CA PRO A 151 -9.37 -32.38 0.07
C PRO A 151 -8.77 -31.01 -0.32
N GLU A 152 -7.44 -30.91 -0.27
CA GLU A 152 -6.67 -29.68 -0.52
C GLU A 152 -6.88 -29.03 -1.89
N TRP A 153 -7.17 -29.82 -2.93
CA TRP A 153 -7.34 -29.30 -4.27
C TRP A 153 -8.57 -28.38 -4.36
N ASP A 154 -9.58 -28.55 -3.49
CA ASP A 154 -10.75 -27.68 -3.41
C ASP A 154 -10.37 -26.28 -2.87
N ALA A 155 -9.45 -26.23 -1.89
CA ALA A 155 -8.85 -25.00 -1.36
C ALA A 155 -7.93 -24.31 -2.37
N GLY A 156 -7.03 -25.06 -3.02
CA GLY A 156 -6.04 -24.46 -3.94
C GLY A 156 -6.66 -23.92 -5.22
N SER A 157 -7.84 -24.42 -5.61
CA SER A 157 -8.57 -23.97 -6.81
C SER A 157 -9.74 -23.05 -6.52
N CYS A 158 -10.06 -22.79 -5.24
CA CYS A 158 -11.33 -22.20 -4.79
C CYS A 158 -12.55 -22.78 -5.55
N ALA A 159 -12.57 -24.09 -5.85
CA ALA A 159 -13.54 -24.69 -6.79
C ALA A 159 -15.00 -24.55 -6.34
N SER A 160 -15.26 -24.31 -5.05
CA SER A 160 -16.53 -23.77 -4.56
C SER A 160 -16.65 -22.26 -4.90
N ALA A 161 -16.81 -21.93 -6.18
CA ALA A 161 -16.71 -20.58 -6.74
C ALA A 161 -17.81 -19.55 -6.35
N ASN A 162 -18.51 -19.73 -5.23
CA ASN A 162 -19.49 -18.78 -4.69
C ASN A 162 -19.38 -18.71 -3.17
N VAL A 163 -18.23 -18.28 -2.67
CA VAL A 163 -18.05 -18.01 -1.23
C VAL A 163 -18.07 -16.51 -1.04
N GLY A 164 -19.00 -16.05 -0.20
CA GLY A 164 -18.93 -14.70 0.32
C GLY A 164 -17.98 -14.63 1.52
N THR A 165 -17.19 -13.58 1.64
CA THR A 165 -16.34 -13.33 2.82
C THR A 165 -16.65 -11.97 3.41
N ASP A 166 -16.60 -11.84 4.74
CA ASP A 166 -16.67 -10.53 5.37
C ASP A 166 -15.41 -9.73 5.05
N LYS A 167 -15.56 -8.56 4.42
CA LYS A 167 -14.43 -7.64 4.16
C LYS A 167 -14.02 -6.86 5.43
N GLY A 168 -14.85 -6.91 6.47
CA GLY A 168 -14.68 -6.18 7.71
C GLY A 168 -14.99 -4.70 7.59
N LEU A 169 -14.74 -3.97 8.67
CA LEU A 169 -14.82 -2.51 8.74
C LEU A 169 -13.53 -1.91 9.29
N LEU A 170 -13.31 -0.62 9.03
CA LEU A 170 -12.21 0.14 9.63
C LEU A 170 -12.44 0.31 11.13
N GLY A 171 -11.65 -0.41 11.93
CA GLY A 171 -11.68 -0.38 13.37
C GLY A 171 -10.93 0.82 13.99
N PRO A 172 -11.09 1.06 15.29
CA PRO A 172 -10.49 2.20 15.99
C PRO A 172 -9.00 2.02 16.31
N ARG A 173 -8.47 0.79 16.18
CA ARG A 173 -7.06 0.47 16.43
C ARG A 173 -6.24 0.69 15.17
N GLN A 174 -4.93 0.83 15.32
CA GLN A 174 -4.00 0.94 14.20
C GLN A 174 -3.37 -0.42 13.90
N SER A 175 -3.03 -0.62 12.63
CA SER A 175 -2.33 -1.75 12.05
C SER A 175 -1.06 -1.25 11.35
N LEU A 176 0.00 -2.06 11.43
CA LEU A 176 1.25 -1.84 10.71
C LEU A 176 1.16 -2.24 9.24
N TYR A 177 0.11 -2.98 8.88
CA TYR A 177 -0.07 -3.62 7.59
C TYR A 177 -1.20 -2.96 6.79
N PRO A 178 -1.03 -2.81 5.47
CA PRO A 178 -2.01 -2.16 4.63
C PRO A 178 -3.31 -2.99 4.57
N PRO A 179 -4.48 -2.33 4.40
CA PRO A 179 -5.69 -3.03 4.00
C PRO A 179 -5.56 -3.49 2.55
N ARG A 180 -6.37 -4.46 2.14
CA ARG A 180 -6.33 -5.00 0.77
C ARG A 180 -6.92 -4.06 -0.28
N ASN A 181 -6.45 -4.08 -1.52
CA ASN A 181 -6.86 -3.13 -2.56
C ASN A 181 -7.57 -3.76 -3.79
N ASP A 182 -7.94 -5.04 -3.71
CA ASP A 182 -8.53 -5.83 -4.80
C ASP A 182 -10.05 -6.07 -4.67
N LEU A 183 -10.70 -5.38 -3.73
CA LEU A 183 -12.08 -5.67 -3.34
C LEU A 183 -13.11 -5.37 -4.43
N VAL A 184 -14.12 -6.23 -4.48
CA VAL A 184 -15.43 -5.92 -5.07
C VAL A 184 -16.39 -5.78 -3.92
N LEU A 185 -17.13 -4.67 -3.94
CA LEU A 185 -18.09 -4.37 -2.89
C LEU A 185 -19.51 -4.69 -3.34
N SER A 186 -20.33 -5.14 -2.41
CA SER A 186 -21.77 -5.27 -2.53
C SER A 186 -22.47 -4.66 -1.32
N HIS A 187 -23.81 -4.68 -1.30
CA HIS A 187 -24.60 -4.06 -0.24
C HIS A 187 -24.45 -4.70 1.15
N GLU A 188 -23.87 -5.90 1.21
CA GLU A 188 -23.53 -6.63 2.45
C GLU A 188 -22.25 -6.12 3.10
N ASP A 189 -21.45 -5.30 2.41
CA ASP A 189 -20.19 -4.78 2.94
C ASP A 189 -20.38 -3.48 3.69
N ASP A 190 -19.55 -3.27 4.72
CA ASP A 190 -19.46 -1.98 5.38
C ASP A 190 -18.95 -0.90 4.40
N PRO A 191 -19.57 0.30 4.37
CA PRO A 191 -19.15 1.37 3.46
C PRO A 191 -17.67 1.78 3.58
N SER A 192 -17.04 1.56 4.74
CA SER A 192 -15.62 1.86 4.95
C SER A 192 -14.68 0.97 4.11
N ALA A 193 -15.13 -0.20 3.64
CA ALA A 193 -14.35 -1.07 2.75
C ALA A 193 -13.99 -0.38 1.42
N ALA A 194 -14.78 0.60 0.98
CA ALA A 194 -14.49 1.43 -0.21
C ALA A 194 -13.20 2.25 -0.07
N MET A 195 -12.69 2.43 1.14
CA MET A 195 -11.50 3.23 1.42
C MET A 195 -10.22 2.41 1.39
N TYR A 196 -10.30 1.07 1.35
CA TYR A 196 -9.12 0.23 1.52
C TYR A 196 -8.10 0.44 0.40
N THR A 197 -8.55 0.53 -0.86
CA THR A 197 -7.68 0.80 -2.02
C THR A 197 -6.95 2.13 -1.89
N LEU A 198 -7.64 3.18 -1.40
CA LEU A 198 -7.05 4.50 -1.19
C LEU A 198 -6.04 4.52 -0.04
N LEU A 199 -6.26 3.71 0.99
CA LEU A 199 -5.38 3.60 2.15
C LEU A 199 -4.12 2.79 1.87
N ASN A 200 -4.09 1.97 0.82
CA ASN A 200 -2.98 1.08 0.54
C ASN A 200 -1.95 1.71 -0.44
N PRO A 201 -0.76 2.09 0.03
CA PRO A 201 0.24 2.73 -0.83
C PRO A 201 1.07 1.73 -1.65
N PHE A 202 0.96 0.42 -1.39
CA PHE A 202 1.94 -0.57 -1.84
C PHE A 202 1.67 -1.17 -3.20
N ASP A 203 0.62 -0.76 -3.90
CA ASP A 203 0.24 -1.31 -5.19
C ASP A 203 1.40 -1.37 -6.20
N ALA A 204 2.21 -0.31 -6.27
CA ALA A 204 3.35 -0.19 -7.19
C ALA A 204 4.55 -1.10 -6.85
N VAL A 205 4.67 -1.56 -5.60
CA VAL A 205 5.79 -2.40 -5.12
C VAL A 205 5.33 -3.80 -4.71
N SER A 206 4.03 -4.06 -4.84
CA SER A 206 3.39 -5.33 -4.55
C SER A 206 3.51 -6.24 -5.75
N GLN A 207 4.19 -7.37 -5.58
CA GLN A 207 4.46 -8.30 -6.67
C GLN A 207 4.14 -9.73 -6.26
N ALA A 208 3.81 -10.57 -7.25
CA ALA A 208 3.58 -11.98 -7.02
C ALA A 208 4.74 -12.62 -6.25
N THR A 209 4.41 -13.43 -5.26
CA THR A 209 5.42 -14.16 -4.49
C THR A 209 6.23 -15.06 -5.42
N PRO A 210 7.57 -14.93 -5.47
CA PRO A 210 8.37 -15.78 -6.32
C PRO A 210 8.21 -17.25 -5.91
N ALA A 211 8.06 -18.13 -6.90
CA ALA A 211 7.92 -19.56 -6.66
C ALA A 211 9.17 -20.14 -5.99
N SER A 212 8.99 -21.14 -5.13
CA SER A 212 10.10 -21.90 -4.54
C SER A 212 11.03 -22.45 -5.62
N GLY A 213 12.33 -22.36 -5.38
CA GLY A 213 13.39 -22.80 -6.31
C GLY A 213 13.65 -21.85 -7.49
N VAL A 214 12.74 -20.90 -7.77
CA VAL A 214 12.86 -19.98 -8.91
C VAL A 214 13.66 -18.74 -8.50
N PRO A 215 14.73 -18.37 -9.24
CA PRO A 215 15.44 -17.11 -9.02
C PRO A 215 14.49 -15.92 -9.17
N ALA A 216 14.58 -15.00 -8.23
CA ALA A 216 13.84 -13.75 -8.24
C ALA A 216 14.82 -12.58 -8.28
N ARG A 217 14.46 -11.55 -9.04
CA ARG A 217 15.12 -10.26 -9.06
C ARG A 217 14.07 -9.17 -9.05
N PHE A 218 14.28 -8.16 -8.21
CA PHE A 218 13.59 -6.89 -8.36
C PHE A 218 14.62 -5.76 -8.44
N THR A 219 14.19 -4.65 -9.03
CA THR A 219 15.02 -3.48 -9.27
C THR A 219 14.41 -2.29 -8.56
N TRP A 220 15.23 -1.57 -7.80
CA TRP A 220 14.88 -0.28 -7.22
C TRP A 220 15.71 0.80 -7.87
N ASN A 221 15.01 1.73 -8.53
CA ASN A 221 15.60 2.94 -9.08
C ASN A 221 15.46 4.03 -8.02
N ALA A 222 16.59 4.39 -7.41
CA ALA A 222 16.62 5.34 -6.30
C ALA A 222 16.10 6.70 -6.78
N PRO A 223 15.09 7.29 -6.11
CA PRO A 223 14.63 8.63 -6.44
C PRO A 223 15.77 9.64 -6.39
N GLY A 224 15.76 10.67 -7.25
CA GLY A 224 16.79 11.72 -7.25
C GLY A 224 16.90 12.52 -5.95
N THR A 225 15.94 12.36 -5.02
CA THR A 225 16.00 12.89 -3.65
C THR A 225 16.90 12.09 -2.71
N VAL A 226 17.28 10.85 -3.07
CA VAL A 226 18.17 9.98 -2.30
C VAL A 226 19.62 10.25 -2.73
N PRO A 227 20.46 10.83 -1.86
CA PRO A 227 21.82 11.15 -2.23
C PRO A 227 22.70 9.89 -2.34
N PRO A 228 23.79 9.92 -3.14
CA PRO A 228 24.83 8.90 -3.08
C PRO A 228 25.35 8.73 -1.65
N GLY A 229 25.67 7.50 -1.25
CA GLY A 229 26.10 7.23 0.13
C GLY A 229 25.94 5.77 0.53
N ASN A 230 26.18 5.49 1.81
CA ASN A 230 26.01 4.15 2.37
C ASN A 230 24.55 3.92 2.75
N TYR A 231 24.00 2.77 2.39
CA TYR A 231 22.64 2.36 2.74
C TYR A 231 22.64 0.88 3.12
N THR A 232 21.52 0.41 3.63
CA THR A 232 21.31 -1.01 3.92
C THR A 232 20.06 -1.50 3.21
N VAL A 233 20.19 -2.56 2.41
CA VAL A 233 19.04 -3.32 1.93
C VAL A 233 18.68 -4.37 2.96
N TRP A 234 17.44 -4.33 3.42
CA TRP A 234 16.87 -5.35 4.27
C TRP A 234 15.90 -6.22 3.48
N LEU A 235 15.88 -7.51 3.80
CA LEU A 235 14.92 -8.47 3.27
C LEU A 235 14.38 -9.29 4.44
N GLU A 236 13.08 -9.20 4.71
CA GLU A 236 12.41 -10.00 5.73
C GLU A 236 11.58 -11.10 5.07
N VAL A 237 11.77 -12.34 5.52
CA VAL A 237 11.17 -13.54 4.92
C VAL A 237 10.42 -14.31 6.00
N ALA A 238 9.11 -14.42 5.84
CA ALA A 238 8.22 -15.15 6.73
C ALA A 238 7.50 -16.28 6.02
N ARG A 239 7.01 -17.24 6.80
CA ARG A 239 6.29 -18.38 6.26
C ARG A 239 5.32 -18.94 7.30
N GLU A 240 4.06 -19.08 6.91
CA GLU A 240 3.08 -19.79 7.73
C GLU A 240 3.39 -21.30 7.76
N PHE A 241 2.99 -21.97 8.84
CA PHE A 241 3.18 -23.42 9.04
C PHE A 241 4.64 -23.89 9.11
N ASP A 242 5.60 -22.97 9.28
CA ASP A 242 7.02 -23.30 9.42
C ASP A 242 7.36 -23.79 10.84
N HIS A 243 6.84 -24.95 11.21
CA HIS A 243 6.97 -25.51 12.55
C HIS A 243 8.31 -26.20 12.80
N ASN A 244 8.76 -26.15 14.05
CA ASN A 244 9.86 -26.98 14.55
C ASN A 244 9.61 -27.38 16.01
N ALA A 245 10.62 -27.90 16.72
CA ALA A 245 10.46 -28.32 18.11
C ALA A 245 10.05 -27.17 19.05
N THR A 246 10.57 -25.96 18.84
CA THR A 246 10.29 -24.78 19.66
C THR A 246 8.98 -24.11 19.26
N TYR A 247 8.80 -23.88 17.96
CA TYR A 247 7.63 -23.22 17.37
C TYR A 247 6.64 -24.28 16.83
N SER A 248 6.25 -25.19 17.72
CA SER A 248 5.37 -26.31 17.39
C SER A 248 3.89 -25.95 17.59
N ILE A 249 3.01 -26.76 17.00
CA ILE A 249 1.57 -26.70 17.25
C ILE A 249 1.25 -26.89 18.74
N ALA A 250 2.03 -27.69 19.47
CA ALA A 250 1.84 -27.88 20.90
C ALA A 250 2.17 -26.62 21.72
N ALA A 251 3.21 -25.89 21.32
CA ALA A 251 3.60 -24.62 21.95
C ALA A 251 2.68 -23.46 21.55
N ARG A 252 2.12 -23.52 20.34
CA ARG A 252 1.28 -22.46 19.73
C ARG A 252 0.00 -23.07 19.16
N PRO A 253 -0.89 -23.59 20.02
CA PRO A 253 -2.07 -24.31 19.58
C PRO A 253 -3.13 -23.37 18.99
N SER A 254 -4.09 -23.97 18.29
CA SER A 254 -5.32 -23.29 17.88
C SER A 254 -6.05 -22.69 19.08
N PRO A 255 -6.79 -21.57 18.93
CA PRO A 255 -7.55 -21.00 20.01
C PRO A 255 -8.65 -21.95 20.50
N ALA A 256 -8.69 -22.25 21.80
CA ALA A 256 -9.57 -23.28 22.34
C ALA A 256 -11.06 -22.86 22.44
N ASN A 257 -11.31 -21.56 22.62
CA ASN A 257 -12.62 -21.00 22.98
C ASN A 257 -13.22 -20.11 21.87
N ILE A 258 -13.00 -20.47 20.61
CA ILE A 258 -13.63 -19.80 19.48
C ILE A 258 -14.61 -20.74 18.78
N PRO A 259 -15.74 -20.22 18.28
CA PRO A 259 -16.54 -20.94 17.29
C PRO A 259 -15.69 -21.31 16.08
N TRP A 260 -16.01 -22.41 15.39
CA TRP A 260 -15.34 -22.83 14.14
C TRP A 260 -13.87 -23.24 14.29
N ARG A 261 -13.41 -23.58 15.50
CA ARG A 261 -12.01 -24.03 15.76
C ARG A 261 -11.61 -25.30 14.99
N GLU A 262 -12.60 -26.06 14.53
CA GLU A 262 -12.46 -27.25 13.69
C GLU A 262 -12.00 -26.93 12.26
N TYR A 263 -12.12 -25.67 11.83
CA TYR A 263 -11.65 -25.22 10.53
C TYR A 263 -10.18 -24.81 10.60
N GLY A 264 -9.44 -25.19 9.55
CA GLY A 264 -8.04 -24.82 9.34
C GLY A 264 -7.08 -25.41 10.37
N GLU A 265 -5.83 -24.97 10.27
CA GLU A 265 -4.72 -25.43 11.11
C GLU A 265 -3.99 -24.26 11.79
N PRO A 266 -3.37 -24.47 12.97
CA PRO A 266 -2.61 -23.44 13.64
C PRO A 266 -1.37 -23.08 12.83
N TYR A 267 -1.34 -21.85 12.31
CA TYR A 267 -0.32 -21.43 11.35
C TYR A 267 0.99 -20.94 11.98
N ARG A 268 0.96 -20.62 13.27
CA ARG A 268 2.05 -19.93 13.96
C ARG A 268 3.26 -20.85 14.08
N GLY A 269 4.22 -20.66 13.17
CA GLY A 269 5.51 -21.34 13.15
C GLY A 269 6.65 -20.46 13.63
N GLN A 270 7.85 -20.76 13.14
CA GLN A 270 9.05 -19.98 13.37
C GLN A 270 8.86 -18.52 12.91
N PRO A 271 9.42 -17.53 13.63
CA PRO A 271 9.33 -16.11 13.28
C PRO A 271 9.91 -15.80 11.90
N SER A 272 9.61 -14.62 11.36
CA SER A 272 10.28 -14.08 10.18
C SER A 272 11.81 -14.02 10.40
N VAL A 273 12.58 -14.27 9.35
CA VAL A 273 14.05 -14.09 9.37
C VAL A 273 14.42 -12.90 8.50
N VAL A 274 15.44 -12.15 8.91
CA VAL A 274 15.89 -10.96 8.21
C VAL A 274 17.29 -11.14 7.64
N TYR A 275 17.51 -10.64 6.44
CA TYR A 275 18.81 -10.51 5.80
C TYR A 275 19.15 -9.03 5.70
N ARG A 276 20.44 -8.72 5.88
CA ARG A 276 20.94 -7.36 5.88
C ARG A 276 22.14 -7.26 4.95
N THR A 277 21.99 -6.52 3.85
CA THR A 277 23.05 -6.31 2.87
C THR A 277 23.45 -4.84 2.83
N PRO A 278 24.65 -4.46 3.31
CA PRO A 278 25.14 -3.10 3.17
C PRO A 278 25.44 -2.78 1.70
N ILE A 279 25.12 -1.57 1.26
CA ILE A 279 25.37 -1.10 -0.11
C ILE A 279 25.92 0.33 -0.12
N ALA A 280 26.53 0.72 -1.24
CA ALA A 280 26.96 2.09 -1.50
C ALA A 280 26.31 2.60 -2.80
N LEU A 281 25.37 3.54 -2.69
CA LEU A 281 24.79 4.22 -3.84
C LEU A 281 25.80 5.19 -4.47
N GLY A 282 25.82 5.22 -5.80
CA GLY A 282 26.78 6.00 -6.59
C GLY A 282 28.11 5.28 -6.86
N THR A 283 28.27 4.05 -6.39
CA THR A 283 29.41 3.18 -6.74
C THR A 283 28.89 1.89 -7.33
N GLU A 284 29.48 1.46 -8.45
CA GLU A 284 29.18 0.14 -9.01
C GLU A 284 29.78 -0.95 -8.14
N ALA A 285 28.94 -1.83 -7.60
CA ALA A 285 29.38 -2.89 -6.71
C ALA A 285 28.39 -4.05 -6.69
N VAL A 286 28.91 -5.24 -6.37
CA VAL A 286 28.11 -6.42 -6.04
C VAL A 286 28.42 -6.80 -4.61
N THR A 287 27.39 -6.85 -3.77
CA THR A 287 27.50 -7.27 -2.37
C THR A 287 26.63 -8.49 -2.13
N THR A 288 27.16 -9.48 -1.43
CA THR A 288 26.45 -10.72 -1.11
C THR A 288 26.28 -10.89 0.39
N THR A 289 25.15 -11.49 0.77
CA THR A 289 24.82 -11.86 2.15
C THR A 289 24.43 -13.34 2.14
N LEU A 290 25.13 -14.13 2.95
CA LEU A 290 24.87 -15.56 3.11
C LEU A 290 24.04 -15.83 4.36
N ASP A 291 24.48 -15.29 5.49
CA ASP A 291 23.84 -15.49 6.78
C ASP A 291 22.69 -14.53 6.99
N TYR A 292 21.63 -15.03 7.62
CA TYR A 292 20.56 -14.16 8.11
C TYR A 292 21.06 -13.36 9.31
N ALA A 293 20.67 -12.09 9.39
CA ALA A 293 21.06 -11.18 10.45
C ALA A 293 20.36 -11.45 11.78
N GLY A 294 19.24 -12.16 11.75
CA GLY A 294 18.43 -12.46 12.93
C GLY A 294 16.96 -12.70 12.58
N TYR A 295 16.10 -12.70 13.58
CA TYR A 295 14.68 -12.99 13.41
C TYR A 295 13.78 -11.99 14.16
N GLY A 296 12.55 -11.82 13.67
CA GLY A 296 11.56 -10.90 14.24
C GLY A 296 10.87 -11.45 15.50
N ASP A 297 9.97 -10.68 16.11
CA ASP A 297 9.20 -11.18 17.24
C ASP A 297 8.23 -12.30 16.80
N PRO A 298 8.23 -13.47 17.46
CA PRO A 298 7.36 -14.59 17.10
C PRO A 298 5.85 -14.28 17.18
N ASP A 299 5.45 -13.23 17.91
CA ASP A 299 4.06 -12.84 18.12
C ASP A 299 3.75 -11.47 17.49
N GLY A 300 4.74 -10.88 16.81
CA GLY A 300 4.65 -9.59 16.14
C GLY A 300 4.58 -8.38 17.08
N ALA A 301 4.97 -8.54 18.35
CA ALA A 301 4.82 -7.51 19.37
C ALA A 301 5.79 -6.33 19.20
N ASP A 302 6.95 -6.53 18.57
CA ASP A 302 7.98 -5.50 18.36
C ASP A 302 8.73 -5.67 17.03
N GLY A 303 9.52 -4.65 16.68
CA GLY A 303 10.39 -4.62 15.51
C GLY A 303 11.87 -4.93 15.78
N ASN A 304 12.19 -5.51 16.94
CA ASN A 304 13.57 -5.80 17.29
C ASN A 304 14.07 -7.02 16.51
N VAL A 305 15.30 -6.92 15.99
CA VAL A 305 15.99 -8.06 15.39
C VAL A 305 16.67 -8.84 16.50
N ARG A 306 16.23 -10.07 16.73
CA ARG A 306 16.83 -11.00 17.69
C ARG A 306 17.97 -11.74 17.01
N GLU A 307 19.08 -11.89 17.74
CA GLU A 307 20.27 -12.58 17.25
C GLU A 307 19.96 -14.04 16.89
N PRO A 308 20.63 -14.61 15.86
CA PRO A 308 20.56 -16.03 15.55
C PRO A 308 20.76 -16.93 16.78
N ASP A 309 19.85 -17.88 16.98
CA ASP A 309 19.92 -18.85 18.08
C ASP A 309 19.42 -20.24 17.67
N SER A 310 19.47 -21.19 18.61
CA SER A 310 19.10 -22.58 18.38
C SER A 310 17.58 -22.81 18.28
N THR A 311 16.75 -21.77 18.45
CA THR A 311 15.29 -21.90 18.28
C THR A 311 14.88 -21.89 16.82
N ILE A 312 15.73 -21.35 15.95
CA ILE A 312 15.52 -21.29 14.50
C ILE A 312 16.17 -22.50 13.82
N SER A 313 15.41 -23.18 12.97
CA SER A 313 15.86 -24.33 12.19
C SER A 313 16.96 -23.93 11.22
N THR A 314 17.98 -24.79 11.13
CA THR A 314 19.09 -24.69 10.17
C THR A 314 19.23 -26.01 9.41
N GLY A 315 19.71 -25.98 8.17
CA GLY A 315 19.94 -27.19 7.36
C GLY A 315 18.68 -27.88 6.81
N VAL A 316 17.50 -27.27 6.94
CA VAL A 316 16.24 -27.76 6.37
C VAL A 316 15.72 -26.75 5.35
N ALA A 317 15.86 -27.05 4.06
CA ALA A 317 15.43 -26.16 2.98
C ALA A 317 13.98 -25.66 3.16
N GLY A 318 13.80 -24.34 3.03
CA GLY A 318 12.50 -23.69 3.15
C GLY A 318 12.03 -23.44 4.60
N SER A 319 12.86 -23.74 5.61
CA SER A 319 12.51 -23.60 7.03
C SER A 319 13.54 -22.76 7.80
N GLY A 320 13.05 -21.91 8.71
CA GLY A 320 13.89 -21.09 9.58
C GLY A 320 14.92 -20.25 8.81
N ALA A 321 16.20 -20.46 9.09
CA ALA A 321 17.32 -19.75 8.45
C ALA A 321 17.50 -20.12 6.96
N GLU A 322 16.90 -21.22 6.50
CA GLU A 322 17.05 -21.77 5.15
C GLU A 322 15.88 -21.42 4.22
N ARG A 323 15.11 -20.36 4.52
CA ARG A 323 14.00 -19.92 3.66
C ARG A 323 14.44 -19.37 2.30
N LEU A 324 15.69 -18.96 2.18
CA LEU A 324 16.32 -18.62 0.90
C LEU A 324 17.38 -19.67 0.58
N ALA A 325 17.38 -20.14 -0.68
CA ALA A 325 18.37 -21.09 -1.17
C ALA A 325 19.74 -20.41 -1.35
N ILE A 326 20.80 -21.16 -1.08
CA ILE A 326 22.15 -20.73 -1.40
C ILE A 326 22.36 -20.83 -2.92
N ARG A 327 22.78 -19.72 -3.52
CA ARG A 327 23.22 -19.61 -4.91
C ARG A 327 24.71 -19.29 -4.94
N ALA A 328 25.34 -19.38 -6.10
CA ALA A 328 26.73 -19.00 -6.27
C ALA A 328 26.90 -18.16 -7.54
N ASP A 329 27.73 -17.12 -7.44
CA ASP A 329 28.18 -16.29 -8.55
C ASP A 329 29.71 -16.22 -8.54
N GLY A 330 30.35 -16.65 -9.62
CA GLY A 330 31.82 -16.77 -9.67
C GLY A 330 32.42 -17.63 -8.55
N GLY A 331 31.64 -18.54 -7.94
CA GLY A 331 32.04 -19.36 -6.79
C GLY A 331 31.77 -18.73 -5.41
N THR A 332 31.27 -17.50 -5.33
CA THR A 332 30.89 -16.86 -4.06
C THR A 332 29.46 -17.24 -3.69
N PRO A 333 29.22 -17.95 -2.57
CA PRO A 333 27.88 -18.33 -2.15
C PRO A 333 27.10 -17.13 -1.59
N TYR A 334 25.79 -17.07 -1.88
CA TYR A 334 24.90 -16.02 -1.38
C TYR A 334 23.46 -16.52 -1.22
N ARG A 335 22.71 -15.93 -0.29
CA ARG A 335 21.24 -16.02 -0.23
C ARG A 335 20.58 -14.75 -0.77
N VAL A 336 21.21 -13.61 -0.52
CA VAL A 336 20.85 -12.30 -1.10
C VAL A 336 22.08 -11.74 -1.79
N ARG A 337 21.93 -11.31 -3.05
CA ARG A 337 22.94 -10.55 -3.78
C ARG A 337 22.33 -9.21 -4.15
N VAL A 338 23.06 -8.14 -3.91
CA VAL A 338 22.65 -6.79 -4.28
C VAL A 338 23.69 -6.21 -5.22
N THR A 339 23.24 -5.78 -6.39
CA THR A 339 24.07 -5.10 -7.39
C THR A 339 23.68 -3.63 -7.40
N THR A 340 24.61 -2.74 -7.06
CA THR A 340 24.47 -1.31 -7.26
C THR A 340 25.13 -0.92 -8.57
N ARG A 341 24.44 -0.13 -9.39
CA ARG A 341 25.02 0.46 -10.60
C ARG A 341 24.52 1.88 -10.79
N THR A 342 25.16 2.61 -11.69
CA THR A 342 24.76 3.96 -12.07
C THR A 342 24.48 4.00 -13.55
N GLU A 343 23.33 4.54 -13.93
CA GLU A 343 23.01 4.79 -15.33
C GLU A 343 22.92 6.30 -15.55
N ARG A 344 23.48 6.77 -16.68
CA ARG A 344 23.33 8.16 -17.11
C ARG A 344 22.15 8.22 -18.05
N ASP A 345 21.07 8.80 -17.53
CA ASP A 345 19.90 9.16 -18.30
C ASP A 345 19.47 10.56 -17.86
N ALA A 346 19.59 11.49 -18.81
CA ALA A 346 19.22 12.89 -18.64
C ALA A 346 18.08 13.30 -19.57
N ILE A 347 17.61 12.39 -20.44
CA ILE A 347 16.58 12.70 -21.42
C ILE A 347 15.26 12.24 -20.84
N ARG A 348 14.40 13.20 -20.52
CA ARG A 348 13.10 12.89 -19.92
C ARG A 348 12.15 12.28 -20.98
N PRO A 349 11.15 11.50 -20.53
CA PRO A 349 10.06 11.07 -21.39
C PRO A 349 9.37 12.24 -22.05
N ALA A 350 8.88 12.04 -23.28
CA ALA A 350 7.95 12.98 -23.87
C ALA A 350 6.62 13.00 -23.09
N ALA A 351 5.83 14.05 -23.33
CA ALA A 351 4.46 14.10 -22.84
C ALA A 351 3.60 13.03 -23.56
N PRO A 352 2.69 12.34 -22.86
CA PRO A 352 1.72 11.45 -23.49
C PRO A 352 0.97 12.16 -24.63
N GLY A 353 0.92 11.54 -25.81
CA GLY A 353 0.37 12.16 -27.01
C GLY A 353 -1.15 12.03 -27.10
N GLY A 354 -1.82 13.03 -27.68
CA GLY A 354 -3.21 12.89 -28.13
C GLY A 354 -4.22 12.45 -27.07
N ALA A 355 -4.02 12.82 -25.80
CA ALA A 355 -4.91 12.38 -24.73
C ALA A 355 -6.32 12.97 -24.90
N GLU A 356 -7.32 12.10 -24.96
CA GLU A 356 -8.73 12.48 -25.17
C GLU A 356 -9.70 11.53 -24.46
N VAL A 357 -10.93 11.99 -24.23
CA VAL A 357 -11.98 11.15 -23.63
C VAL A 357 -12.61 10.27 -24.71
N ASN A 358 -12.53 8.95 -24.53
CA ASN A 358 -13.16 7.94 -25.39
C ASN A 358 -14.64 7.75 -25.06
N THR A 359 -14.93 7.47 -23.79
CA THR A 359 -16.30 7.24 -23.30
C THR A 359 -16.53 8.03 -22.02
N LEU A 360 -17.78 8.47 -21.82
CA LEU A 360 -18.15 9.33 -20.71
C LEU A 360 -19.56 9.01 -20.23
N SER A 361 -19.73 8.91 -18.92
CA SER A 361 -21.02 8.76 -18.26
C SER A 361 -21.19 9.82 -17.16
N SER A 362 -22.25 9.68 -16.36
CA SER A 362 -22.48 10.55 -15.20
C SER A 362 -21.50 10.28 -14.05
N THR A 363 -20.84 9.12 -14.03
CA THR A 363 -19.96 8.71 -12.92
C THR A 363 -18.67 8.03 -13.35
N THR A 364 -18.43 7.87 -14.65
CA THR A 364 -17.25 7.21 -15.19
C THR A 364 -16.73 7.95 -16.43
N ALA A 365 -15.43 7.87 -16.68
CA ALA A 365 -14.78 8.37 -17.89
C ALA A 365 -13.66 7.44 -18.31
N THR A 366 -13.58 7.13 -19.60
CA THR A 366 -12.44 6.42 -20.19
C THR A 366 -11.65 7.38 -21.05
N ILE A 367 -10.37 7.56 -20.74
CA ILE A 367 -9.41 8.40 -21.44
C ILE A 367 -8.48 7.50 -22.23
N GLN A 368 -8.17 7.89 -23.45
CA GLN A 368 -7.17 7.23 -24.27
C GLN A 368 -6.07 8.21 -24.64
N PHE A 369 -4.83 7.73 -24.67
CA PHE A 369 -3.66 8.54 -25.02
C PHE A 369 -2.59 7.68 -25.70
N THR A 370 -1.68 8.30 -26.42
CA THR A 370 -0.53 7.61 -27.04
C THR A 370 0.65 7.56 -26.08
N ALA A 371 1.17 6.37 -25.83
CA ALA A 371 2.37 6.14 -25.04
C ALA A 371 3.57 6.92 -25.60
N PRO A 372 4.23 7.78 -24.80
CA PRO A 372 5.44 8.47 -25.23
C PRO A 372 6.66 7.54 -25.19
N GLY A 373 7.82 8.04 -25.61
CA GLY A 373 9.10 7.38 -25.39
C GLY A 373 9.67 7.66 -24.02
N ASP A 374 10.59 6.79 -23.61
CA ASP A 374 11.44 6.90 -22.43
C ASP A 374 12.42 8.07 -22.55
N ASP A 375 13.17 8.08 -23.65
CA ASP A 375 14.07 9.15 -24.07
C ASP A 375 13.37 9.98 -25.17
N ASP A 376 12.58 10.98 -24.78
CA ASP A 376 11.69 11.73 -25.69
C ASP A 376 10.67 10.81 -26.38
N GLN A 377 10.91 10.39 -27.64
CA GLN A 377 10.02 9.51 -28.41
C GLN A 377 10.57 8.09 -28.58
N LEU A 378 11.71 7.76 -27.96
CA LEU A 378 12.38 6.47 -28.10
C LEU A 378 12.30 5.65 -26.82
N GLY A 379 12.25 4.32 -26.96
CA GLY A 379 12.20 3.41 -25.82
C GLY A 379 10.82 3.33 -25.18
N ARG A 380 10.68 2.46 -24.17
CA ARG A 380 9.44 2.24 -23.45
C ARG A 380 9.56 2.83 -22.05
N VAL A 381 8.61 3.66 -21.67
CA VAL A 381 8.55 4.28 -20.33
C VAL A 381 8.38 3.23 -19.24
N ALA A 382 8.82 3.53 -18.02
CA ALA A 382 8.62 2.65 -16.87
C ALA A 382 7.19 2.71 -16.31
N GLY A 383 6.50 3.84 -16.49
CA GLY A 383 5.12 4.00 -16.05
C GLY A 383 4.57 5.42 -16.18
N TYR A 384 3.42 5.66 -15.54
CA TYR A 384 2.74 6.96 -15.57
C TYR A 384 2.37 7.44 -14.17
N GLU A 385 2.46 8.75 -13.95
CA GLU A 385 1.84 9.42 -12.81
C GLU A 385 0.56 10.09 -13.32
N ILE A 386 -0.58 9.69 -12.74
CA ILE A 386 -1.90 10.14 -13.16
C ILE A 386 -2.59 10.74 -11.95
N ARG A 387 -3.06 11.98 -12.10
CA ARG A 387 -3.79 12.68 -11.04
C ARG A 387 -4.92 13.49 -11.61
N TYR A 388 -5.95 13.72 -10.83
CA TYR A 388 -7.11 14.47 -11.28
C TYR A 388 -7.63 15.42 -10.20
N VAL A 389 -8.33 16.45 -10.66
CA VAL A 389 -9.10 17.36 -9.82
C VAL A 389 -10.47 17.53 -10.43
N ALA A 390 -11.44 17.82 -9.58
CA ALA A 390 -12.71 18.34 -10.04
C ALA A 390 -12.63 19.86 -10.09
N GLY A 391 -12.64 20.37 -11.30
CA GLY A 391 -12.36 21.76 -11.61
C GLY A 391 -11.85 21.90 -13.04
N PRO A 392 -11.76 23.14 -13.53
CA PRO A 392 -11.48 23.44 -14.93
C PRO A 392 -10.01 23.26 -15.32
N SER A 393 -9.09 23.18 -14.35
CA SER A 393 -7.66 23.28 -14.61
C SER A 393 -6.81 22.53 -13.61
N LEU A 394 -5.70 22.02 -14.14
CA LEU A 394 -4.56 21.48 -13.43
C LEU A 394 -3.30 22.10 -14.03
N ASP A 395 -2.29 22.31 -13.21
CA ASP A 395 -0.97 22.78 -13.58
C ASP A 395 0.10 21.97 -12.81
N GLU A 396 1.38 22.22 -13.06
CA GLU A 396 2.48 21.46 -12.42
C GLU A 396 2.40 21.50 -10.88
N ALA A 397 2.04 22.64 -10.30
CA ALA A 397 2.02 22.83 -8.85
C ALA A 397 0.80 22.15 -8.20
N SER A 398 -0.38 22.34 -8.77
CA SER A 398 -1.62 21.70 -8.32
C SER A 398 -1.60 20.19 -8.55
N PHE A 399 -0.94 19.72 -9.63
CA PHE A 399 -0.75 18.30 -9.91
C PHE A 399 -0.06 17.57 -8.75
N ALA A 400 1.00 18.15 -8.17
CA ALA A 400 1.73 17.56 -7.06
C ALA A 400 0.91 17.33 -5.78
N THR A 401 -0.29 17.93 -5.67
CA THR A 401 -1.20 17.79 -4.52
C THR A 401 -2.60 17.26 -4.91
N ALA A 402 -2.85 17.05 -6.19
CA ALA A 402 -4.10 16.52 -6.72
C ALA A 402 -4.31 15.04 -6.33
N MET A 403 -5.54 14.56 -6.52
CA MET A 403 -5.90 13.19 -6.19
C MET A 403 -5.20 12.23 -7.15
N GLU A 404 -4.41 11.32 -6.60
CA GLU A 404 -3.67 10.33 -7.37
C GLU A 404 -4.57 9.18 -7.78
N LEU A 405 -4.50 8.83 -9.06
CA LEU A 405 -5.15 7.66 -9.63
C LEU A 405 -4.09 6.62 -9.93
N LYS A 406 -4.25 5.42 -9.37
CA LYS A 406 -3.40 4.26 -9.63
C LYS A 406 -4.19 3.23 -10.43
N PRO A 407 -4.32 3.41 -11.76
CA PRO A 407 -5.00 2.45 -12.59
C PRO A 407 -4.12 1.23 -12.81
N MET A 408 -4.74 0.07 -12.99
CA MET A 408 -4.05 -1.08 -13.57
C MET A 408 -3.96 -0.86 -15.09
N LEU A 409 -2.86 -0.22 -15.52
CA LEU A 409 -2.58 0.11 -16.91
C LEU A 409 -1.46 -0.80 -17.44
N ALA A 410 -1.65 -1.42 -18.61
CA ALA A 410 -0.56 -2.11 -19.30
C ALA A 410 0.40 -1.06 -19.86
N ILE A 411 1.72 -1.26 -19.76
CA ILE A 411 2.70 -0.34 -20.33
C ILE A 411 3.12 -0.85 -21.71
N GLY A 412 2.56 -0.23 -22.75
CA GLY A 412 2.85 -0.48 -24.15
C GLY A 412 4.12 0.23 -24.62
N GLU A 413 4.60 -0.16 -25.80
CA GLU A 413 5.73 0.49 -26.48
C GLU A 413 5.35 1.91 -26.94
N ALA A 414 6.33 2.79 -27.12
CA ALA A 414 6.10 4.15 -27.61
C ALA A 414 5.30 4.15 -28.93
N GLY A 415 4.30 5.03 -29.00
CA GLY A 415 3.38 5.15 -30.14
C GLY A 415 2.14 4.24 -30.07
N THR A 416 2.03 3.35 -29.08
CA THR A 416 0.81 2.56 -28.85
C THR A 416 -0.26 3.37 -28.09
N VAL A 417 -1.53 2.97 -28.22
CA VAL A 417 -2.64 3.63 -27.51
C VAL A 417 -2.87 2.93 -26.17
N GLU A 418 -2.92 3.73 -25.12
CA GLU A 418 -3.20 3.34 -23.75
C GLU A 418 -4.60 3.78 -23.33
N GLU A 419 -5.26 2.98 -22.50
CA GLU A 419 -6.62 3.25 -22.02
C GLU A 419 -6.67 3.35 -20.49
N LEU A 420 -7.15 4.50 -20.00
CA LEU A 420 -7.29 4.86 -18.59
C LEU A 420 -8.77 4.97 -18.23
N THR A 421 -9.22 4.25 -17.21
CA THR A 421 -10.60 4.37 -16.69
C THR A 421 -10.64 5.09 -15.35
N LEU A 422 -11.54 6.06 -15.23
CA LEU A 422 -11.89 6.78 -14.02
C LEU A 422 -13.32 6.41 -13.61
N ASP A 423 -13.49 5.97 -12.37
CA ASP A 423 -14.78 5.61 -11.79
C ASP A 423 -15.11 6.47 -10.56
N GLY A 424 -16.38 6.47 -10.15
CA GLY A 424 -16.82 7.19 -8.94
C GLY A 424 -16.84 8.72 -9.09
N LEU A 425 -16.94 9.24 -10.31
CA LEU A 425 -17.02 10.66 -10.60
C LEU A 425 -18.39 11.24 -10.20
N LEU A 426 -18.44 12.54 -9.90
CA LEU A 426 -19.68 13.27 -9.70
C LEU A 426 -20.30 13.62 -11.06
N TYR A 427 -21.63 13.69 -11.11
CA TYR A 427 -22.38 14.07 -12.31
C TYR A 427 -22.28 15.56 -12.60
N ASP A 428 -22.48 15.95 -13.86
CA ASP A 428 -22.42 17.34 -14.35
C ASP A 428 -21.23 18.15 -13.78
N THR A 429 -20.11 17.47 -13.59
CA THR A 429 -18.93 17.99 -12.91
C THR A 429 -17.78 18.03 -13.88
N GLU A 430 -17.12 19.18 -13.95
CA GLU A 430 -15.92 19.36 -14.75
C GLU A 430 -14.72 18.77 -14.03
N TYR A 431 -13.95 17.95 -14.74
CA TYR A 431 -12.74 17.31 -14.26
C TYR A 431 -11.58 17.66 -15.19
N THR A 432 -10.41 17.87 -14.61
CA THR A 432 -9.15 17.85 -15.33
C THR A 432 -8.32 16.68 -14.84
N VAL A 433 -7.77 15.90 -15.76
CA VAL A 433 -6.84 14.81 -15.51
C VAL A 433 -5.48 15.22 -16.06
N GLY A 434 -4.44 15.13 -15.24
CA GLY A 434 -3.05 15.25 -15.65
C GLY A 434 -2.42 13.87 -15.78
N ILE A 435 -1.61 13.69 -16.82
CA ILE A 435 -0.88 12.45 -17.12
C ILE A 435 0.56 12.85 -17.46
N ARG A 436 1.54 12.21 -16.86
CA ARG A 436 2.94 12.23 -17.35
C ARG A 436 3.57 10.86 -17.30
N ALA A 437 4.51 10.63 -18.22
CA ALA A 437 5.35 9.45 -18.20
C ALA A 437 6.52 9.61 -17.22
N ILE A 438 7.00 8.47 -16.75
CA ILE A 438 8.17 8.31 -15.88
C ILE A 438 9.07 7.24 -16.52
N ASP A 439 10.35 7.55 -16.69
CA ASP A 439 11.36 6.61 -17.21
C ASP A 439 11.91 5.66 -16.14
N ASP A 440 12.80 4.76 -16.57
CA ASP A 440 13.51 3.83 -15.69
C ASP A 440 14.34 4.57 -14.62
N CYS A 441 14.91 5.73 -14.94
CA CYS A 441 15.64 6.57 -13.99
C CYS A 441 14.74 7.48 -13.12
N ARG A 442 13.41 7.31 -13.21
CA ARG A 442 12.36 8.14 -12.62
C ARG A 442 12.39 9.62 -13.02
N ASN A 443 12.99 10.00 -14.15
CA ASN A 443 12.77 11.34 -14.68
C ASN A 443 11.32 11.48 -15.14
N ARG A 444 10.78 12.67 -14.90
CA ARG A 444 9.37 12.99 -15.13
C ARG A 444 9.23 13.78 -16.43
N GLY A 445 8.48 13.22 -17.36
CA GLY A 445 8.09 13.90 -18.60
C GLY A 445 7.18 15.10 -18.34
N ALA A 446 6.91 15.87 -19.39
CA ALA A 446 5.95 16.97 -19.33
C ALA A 446 4.52 16.45 -19.15
N LEU A 447 3.66 17.26 -18.52
CA LEU A 447 2.25 16.93 -18.29
C LEU A 447 1.42 17.10 -19.57
N THR A 448 0.55 16.13 -19.82
CA THR A 448 -0.60 16.24 -20.71
C THR A 448 -1.86 16.33 -19.87
N PHE A 449 -2.77 17.24 -20.24
CA PHE A 449 -4.04 17.42 -19.55
C PHE A 449 -5.22 17.07 -20.43
N VAL A 450 -6.24 16.46 -19.84
CA VAL A 450 -7.54 16.21 -20.45
C VAL A 450 -8.61 16.81 -19.55
N THR A 451 -9.39 17.76 -20.07
CA THR A 451 -10.54 18.33 -19.35
C THR A 451 -11.82 17.83 -19.97
N PHE A 452 -12.76 17.39 -19.14
CA PHE A 452 -14.07 16.93 -19.55
C PHE A 452 -15.12 17.21 -18.49
N ARG A 453 -16.39 17.17 -18.87
CA ARG A 453 -17.51 17.34 -17.95
C ARG A 453 -18.40 16.12 -18.00
N THR A 454 -18.53 15.42 -16.87
CA THR A 454 -19.42 14.25 -16.77
C THR A 454 -20.84 14.62 -17.17
N THR A 455 -21.61 13.64 -17.64
CA THR A 455 -22.96 13.91 -18.11
C THR A 455 -23.89 14.24 -16.95
N GLU A 456 -25.01 14.87 -17.28
CA GLU A 456 -26.10 15.09 -16.33
C GLU A 456 -26.58 13.77 -15.72
N ARG A 457 -27.15 13.91 -14.54
CA ARG A 457 -27.64 12.82 -13.72
C ARG A 457 -28.81 12.09 -14.41
N PRO A 458 -28.88 10.75 -14.34
CA PRO A 458 -30.10 10.03 -14.70
C PRO A 458 -31.27 10.46 -13.80
N ASN A 459 -32.41 10.82 -14.40
CA ASN A 459 -33.61 11.25 -13.66
C ASN A 459 -34.03 10.22 -12.59
N GLY A 460 -34.22 10.68 -11.35
CA GLY A 460 -34.69 9.85 -10.21
C GLY A 460 -33.75 9.75 -9.02
N THR A 461 -32.65 10.49 -8.98
CA THR A 461 -31.69 10.49 -7.87
C THR A 461 -31.51 11.94 -7.35
N VAL A 462 -31.46 12.20 -6.03
CA VAL A 462 -31.32 13.54 -5.41
C VAL A 462 -30.03 13.63 -4.57
N GLU A 463 -29.32 14.78 -4.59
CA GLU A 463 -28.19 15.10 -3.67
C GLU A 463 -28.47 16.38 -2.88
N ALA A 464 -27.80 16.51 -1.74
CA ALA A 464 -28.53 16.83 -0.53
C ALA A 464 -27.69 17.67 0.47
N CYS A 465 -26.78 18.54 -0.01
CA CYS A 465 -25.94 19.41 0.83
C CYS A 465 -25.96 20.90 0.42
N PHE A 466 -27.15 21.52 0.45
CA PHE A 466 -27.42 22.89 0.02
C PHE A 466 -26.66 24.01 0.76
N ILE A 467 -26.64 24.02 2.10
CA ILE A 467 -26.02 25.10 2.90
C ILE A 467 -24.49 25.04 2.80
N ALA A 468 -23.90 23.85 2.88
CA ALA A 468 -22.46 23.67 2.77
C ALA A 468 -21.96 24.12 1.38
N THR A 469 -22.70 23.79 0.33
CA THR A 469 -22.43 24.26 -1.04
C THR A 469 -22.49 25.79 -1.14
N ALA A 470 -23.51 26.43 -0.55
CA ALA A 470 -23.64 27.88 -0.55
C ALA A 470 -22.53 28.59 0.26
N ALA A 471 -22.08 28.01 1.37
CA ALA A 471 -21.04 28.58 2.21
C ALA A 471 -19.65 28.50 1.56
N TYR A 472 -19.28 27.34 1.03
CA TYR A 472 -17.95 27.10 0.46
C TYR A 472 -17.86 27.43 -1.04
N GLY A 473 -18.99 27.72 -1.69
CA GLY A 473 -19.03 28.15 -3.08
C GLY A 473 -18.84 27.05 -4.10
N SER A 474 -18.67 25.82 -3.65
CA SER A 474 -18.53 24.64 -4.48
C SER A 474 -19.14 23.44 -3.76
N VAL A 475 -19.80 22.56 -4.51
CA VAL A 475 -20.26 21.25 -4.04
C VAL A 475 -19.10 20.32 -3.68
N MET A 476 -17.87 20.66 -4.09
CA MET A 476 -16.65 19.85 -4.00
C MET A 476 -15.53 20.48 -3.18
N ALA A 477 -15.82 21.50 -2.38
CA ALA A 477 -14.87 21.87 -1.35
C ALA A 477 -14.64 20.64 -0.47
N ASN A 478 -13.37 20.32 -0.14
CA ASN A 478 -13.00 19.17 0.70
C ASN A 478 -13.89 19.05 1.95
N ASP A 479 -14.26 20.19 2.52
CA ASP A 479 -15.13 20.30 3.68
C ASP A 479 -16.60 19.88 3.39
N VAL A 480 -17.11 20.11 2.18
CA VAL A 480 -18.46 19.72 1.75
C VAL A 480 -18.56 18.23 1.49
N GLU A 481 -17.54 17.60 0.88
CA GLU A 481 -17.50 16.14 0.71
C GLU A 481 -17.40 15.42 2.05
N MET A 482 -16.58 15.94 2.97
CA MET A 482 -16.48 15.42 4.34
C MET A 482 -17.81 15.52 5.09
N LEU A 483 -18.54 16.63 4.95
CA LEU A 483 -19.86 16.79 5.58
C LEU A 483 -20.93 15.88 4.95
N ARG A 484 -20.82 15.57 3.65
CA ARG A 484 -21.71 14.59 2.98
C ARG A 484 -21.48 13.19 3.53
N ARG A 485 -20.23 12.74 3.56
CA ARG A 485 -19.86 11.43 4.12
C ARG A 485 -20.23 11.33 5.61
N PHE A 486 -20.05 12.41 6.38
CA PHE A 486 -20.50 12.48 7.77
C PHE A 486 -22.02 12.35 7.92
N ARG A 487 -22.78 13.01 7.05
CA ARG A 487 -24.24 12.87 7.02
C ARG A 487 -24.66 11.43 6.72
N ASP A 488 -24.10 10.86 5.66
CA ASP A 488 -24.52 9.58 5.12
C ASP A 488 -24.09 8.40 6.01
N LEU A 489 -22.91 8.51 6.64
CA LEU A 489 -22.34 7.42 7.45
C LEU A 489 -22.63 7.52 8.95
N LEU A 490 -22.93 8.72 9.48
CA LEU A 490 -23.07 8.93 10.93
C LEU A 490 -24.42 9.53 11.35
N LEU A 491 -24.95 10.51 10.63
CA LEU A 491 -26.22 11.17 11.03
C LEU A 491 -27.45 10.33 10.66
N GLN A 492 -27.50 9.73 9.47
CA GLN A 492 -28.66 8.92 9.04
C GLN A 492 -28.81 7.61 9.84
N ASN A 493 -27.83 7.22 10.63
CA ASN A 493 -27.84 5.99 11.42
C ASN A 493 -28.40 6.16 12.85
N THR A 494 -28.95 7.34 13.19
CA THR A 494 -29.56 7.60 14.51
C THR A 494 -30.88 8.37 14.37
N VAL A 495 -31.88 8.05 15.19
CA VAL A 495 -33.22 8.67 15.13
C VAL A 495 -33.18 10.20 15.26
N LEU A 496 -32.28 10.74 16.11
CA LEU A 496 -32.08 12.18 16.26
C LEU A 496 -31.32 12.80 15.07
N GLY A 497 -30.43 12.04 14.44
CA GLY A 497 -29.69 12.47 13.26
C GLY A 497 -30.55 12.47 12.00
N GLU A 498 -31.45 11.49 11.82
CA GLU A 498 -32.47 11.50 10.76
C GLU A 498 -33.37 12.73 10.85
N LEU A 499 -33.87 13.06 12.05
CA LEU A 499 -34.68 14.26 12.29
C LEU A 499 -33.91 15.56 11.96
N ALA A 500 -32.61 15.60 12.30
CA ALA A 500 -31.75 16.74 11.97
C ALA A 500 -31.51 16.87 10.47
N VAL A 501 -31.35 15.75 9.76
CA VAL A 501 -31.19 15.68 8.31
C VAL A 501 -32.49 16.07 7.59
N GLU A 502 -33.64 15.64 8.10
CA GLU A 502 -34.96 16.00 7.56
C GLU A 502 -35.27 17.49 7.76
N ALA A 503 -34.97 18.04 8.94
CA ALA A 503 -35.06 19.49 9.18
C ALA A 503 -34.10 20.26 8.26
N TYR A 504 -32.89 19.75 8.04
CA TYR A 504 -31.93 20.32 7.11
C TYR A 504 -32.45 20.33 5.67
N TYR A 505 -33.12 19.27 5.20
CA TYR A 505 -33.75 19.26 3.87
C TYR A 505 -34.95 20.18 3.75
N THR A 506 -35.70 20.33 4.83
CA THR A 506 -36.91 21.15 4.85
C THR A 506 -36.59 22.64 4.83
N PHE A 507 -35.57 23.08 5.58
CA PHE A 507 -35.25 24.50 5.74
C PHE A 507 -33.98 24.95 4.99
N GLY A 508 -33.09 24.02 4.67
CA GLY A 508 -31.78 24.28 4.08
C GLY A 508 -31.80 24.97 2.72
N PRO A 509 -32.71 24.64 1.78
CA PRO A 509 -32.79 25.31 0.47
C PRO A 509 -33.04 26.83 0.61
N ALA A 510 -34.00 27.25 1.43
CA ALA A 510 -34.34 28.67 1.63
C ALA A 510 -33.19 29.46 2.27
N VAL A 511 -32.50 28.86 3.25
CA VAL A 511 -31.36 29.46 3.93
C VAL A 511 -30.14 29.55 3.00
N SER A 512 -29.93 28.55 2.15
CA SER A 512 -28.79 28.52 1.21
C SER A 512 -28.86 29.62 0.14
N GLY A 513 -30.07 29.98 -0.32
CA GLY A 513 -30.28 31.08 -1.27
C GLY A 513 -29.82 32.44 -0.72
N VAL A 514 -30.11 32.71 0.56
CA VAL A 514 -29.72 33.97 1.22
C VAL A 514 -28.22 34.02 1.53
N ILE A 515 -27.63 32.87 1.90
CA ILE A 515 -26.18 32.77 2.16
C ILE A 515 -25.38 32.98 0.88
N GLY A 516 -25.83 32.41 -0.25
CA GLY A 516 -25.11 32.48 -1.52
C GLY A 516 -24.86 33.91 -2.04
N GLU A 517 -25.72 34.86 -1.68
CA GLU A 517 -25.70 36.24 -2.18
C GLU A 517 -24.79 37.20 -1.38
N SER A 518 -24.19 36.76 -0.26
CA SER A 518 -23.39 37.64 0.61
C SER A 518 -22.12 36.98 1.16
N GLU A 519 -20.95 37.55 0.87
CA GLU A 519 -19.67 37.02 1.37
C GLU A 519 -19.54 37.06 2.90
N VAL A 520 -20.24 38.00 3.56
CA VAL A 520 -20.30 38.07 5.03
C VAL A 520 -21.08 36.88 5.59
N LEU A 521 -22.18 36.50 4.95
CA LEU A 521 -22.98 35.33 5.35
C LEU A 521 -22.26 34.02 5.02
N ARG A 522 -21.54 33.94 3.90
CA ARG A 522 -20.69 32.80 3.54
C ARG A 522 -19.60 32.56 4.57
N THR A 523 -18.89 33.61 4.97
CA THR A 523 -17.83 33.54 6.00
C THR A 523 -18.39 33.11 7.35
N THR A 524 -19.57 33.62 7.72
CA THR A 524 -20.27 33.23 8.96
C THR A 524 -20.69 31.75 8.91
N ALA A 525 -21.23 31.30 7.78
CA ALA A 525 -21.62 29.91 7.57
C ALA A 525 -20.42 28.95 7.61
N ARG A 526 -19.28 29.29 6.98
CA ARG A 526 -18.03 28.51 7.10
C ARG A 526 -17.56 28.41 8.55
N SER A 527 -17.62 29.51 9.30
CA SER A 527 -17.23 29.55 10.71
C SER A 527 -18.13 28.68 11.59
N ALA A 528 -19.44 28.63 11.29
CA ALA A 528 -20.40 27.78 11.98
C ALA A 528 -20.25 26.29 11.63
N LEU A 529 -19.85 25.98 10.39
CA LEU A 529 -19.62 24.61 9.91
C LEU A 529 -18.24 24.06 10.32
N ALA A 530 -17.26 24.92 10.60
CA ALA A 530 -15.89 24.52 10.90
C ALA A 530 -15.74 23.48 12.04
N PRO A 531 -16.47 23.54 13.17
CA PRO A 531 -16.38 22.51 14.20
C PRO A 531 -16.85 21.13 13.71
N LEU A 532 -17.90 21.07 12.90
CA LEU A 532 -18.39 19.83 12.30
C LEU A 532 -17.42 19.27 11.26
N VAL A 533 -16.76 20.15 10.49
CA VAL A 533 -15.69 19.77 9.57
C VAL A 533 -14.48 19.23 10.33
N VAL A 534 -14.10 19.82 11.46
CA VAL A 534 -13.01 19.31 12.32
C VAL A 534 -13.35 17.94 12.89
N VAL A 535 -14.59 17.73 13.33
CA VAL A 535 -15.08 16.41 13.76
C VAL A 535 -15.08 15.42 12.60
N ALA A 536 -15.60 15.80 11.43
CA ALA A 536 -15.58 14.98 10.22
C ALA A 536 -14.17 14.70 9.68
N ARG A 537 -13.17 15.54 9.98
CA ARG A 537 -11.74 15.26 9.70
C ARG A 537 -11.11 14.32 10.72
N ALA A 538 -11.60 14.34 11.96
CA ALA A 538 -11.17 13.42 13.01
C ALA A 538 -11.71 12.01 12.78
N PHE A 539 -12.94 11.91 12.25
CA PHE A 539 -13.46 10.71 11.60
C PHE A 539 -12.88 10.62 10.19
N ARG A 540 -11.62 10.21 10.05
CA ARG A 540 -11.00 10.04 8.72
C ARG A 540 -11.78 8.98 7.94
N PHE A 541 -12.66 9.42 7.05
CA PHE A 541 -13.28 8.57 6.02
C PHE A 541 -12.17 7.98 5.16
#